data_AF-A0A255Z305-F1
#
_entry.id   AF-A0A255Z305-F1
#
_cell.length_a   1.000
_cell.length_b   1.000
_cell.length_c   1.000
_cell.angle_alpha   90.00
_cell.angle_beta   90.00
_cell.angle_gamma   90.00
#
_symmetry.space_group_name_H-M   'P 1'
#
loop_
_entity.id
_entity.type
_entity.pdbx_description
1 polymer ?
#
loop_
_entity_poly.entity_id
_entity_poly.type
_entity_poly.pdbx_seq_one_letter_code
_entity_poly.pdbx_strand_id
1 'polypeptide(L)'
;MLIQVGLILLTLVSIAYAAAVMRRIEMDVAEYQRNLRAVEEDQHKLEVACNTLRALCTQVEGDVAKTRSEVTELVDSRAQIEAEIMALSDAPKQRLFMFDRATLGHGKLWEVTITNAGGSAPIPADAAVEWANGRTYIIPGTTDRDAKFRAEPRFLPSMGYRIMKVERFRRA
;
A
#
# COMPACT_ATOMS: atom_id res chain seq x y z
N MET A 1 87.18 -36.88 42.76
CA MET A 1 86.73 -35.56 43.23
C MET A 1 86.28 -34.67 42.07
N LEU A 2 87.14 -34.26 41.13
CA LEU A 2 86.74 -33.40 39.99
C LEU A 2 85.60 -33.95 39.12
N ILE A 3 85.61 -35.26 38.82
CA ILE A 3 84.54 -35.92 38.03
C ILE A 3 83.20 -35.88 38.75
N GLN A 4 83.19 -36.10 40.07
CA GLN A 4 81.96 -36.05 40.89
C GLN A 4 81.41 -34.63 40.95
N VAL A 5 82.27 -33.62 41.09
CA VAL A 5 81.86 -32.21 41.06
C VAL A 5 81.28 -31.84 39.69
N GLY A 6 81.90 -32.29 38.58
CA GLY A 6 81.37 -32.07 37.23
C GLY A 6 79.99 -32.71 37.00
N LEU A 7 79.78 -33.94 37.49
CA LEU A 7 78.47 -34.61 37.44
C LEU A 7 77.41 -33.88 38.25
N ILE A 8 77.74 -33.42 39.46
CA ILE A 8 76.81 -32.64 40.30
C ILE A 8 76.43 -31.31 39.63
N LEU A 9 77.40 -30.65 38.98
CA LEU A 9 77.15 -29.39 38.29
C LEU A 9 76.25 -29.60 37.07
N LEU A 10 76.47 -30.67 36.32
CA LEU A 10 75.64 -31.04 35.17
C LEU A 10 74.21 -31.41 35.58
N THR A 11 74.02 -32.15 36.69
CA THR A 11 72.67 -32.45 37.20
C THR A 11 71.95 -31.20 37.67
N LEU A 12 72.63 -30.27 38.36
CA LEU A 12 72.03 -29.00 38.78
C LEU A 12 71.60 -28.14 37.58
N VAL A 13 72.44 -28.04 36.55
CA VAL A 13 72.11 -27.32 35.31
C VAL A 13 70.92 -27.98 34.60
N SER A 14 70.89 -29.31 34.54
CA SER A 14 69.77 -30.04 33.94
C SER A 14 68.46 -29.81 34.68
N ILE A 15 68.47 -29.79 36.01
CA ILE A 15 67.27 -29.52 36.83
C ILE A 15 66.82 -28.07 36.63
N ALA A 16 67.75 -27.11 36.64
CA ALA A 16 67.43 -25.70 36.41
C ALA A 16 66.84 -25.47 35.01
N TYR A 17 67.39 -26.11 33.98
CA TYR A 17 66.88 -26.06 32.62
C TYR A 17 65.48 -26.69 32.52
N ALA A 18 65.28 -27.88 33.11
CA ALA A 18 63.98 -28.54 33.14
C ALA A 18 62.92 -27.67 33.85
N ALA A 19 63.24 -27.07 34.99
CA ALA A 19 62.34 -26.17 35.71
C ALA A 19 61.99 -24.92 34.88
N ALA A 20 62.95 -24.36 34.14
CA ALA A 20 62.71 -23.21 33.27
C ALA A 20 61.79 -23.56 32.08
N VAL A 21 61.99 -24.73 31.46
CA VAL A 21 61.13 -25.24 30.38
C VAL A 21 59.73 -25.54 30.90
N MET A 22 59.61 -26.18 32.07
CA MET A 22 58.32 -26.52 32.66
C MET A 22 57.48 -25.26 32.95
N ARG A 23 58.11 -24.21 33.49
CA ARG A 23 57.44 -22.91 33.68
C ARG A 23 56.98 -22.27 32.38
N ARG A 24 57.77 -22.37 31.30
CA ARG A 24 57.35 -21.86 29.98
C ARG A 24 56.14 -22.63 29.45
N ILE A 25 56.18 -23.95 29.53
CA ILE A 25 55.05 -24.79 29.11
C ILE A 25 53.80 -24.47 29.93
N GLU A 26 53.92 -24.29 31.25
CA GLU A 26 52.80 -23.89 32.10
C GLU A 26 52.20 -22.54 31.70
N MET A 27 53.05 -21.56 31.36
CA MET A 27 52.60 -20.26 30.86
C MET A 27 51.90 -20.37 29.51
N ASP A 28 52.47 -21.11 28.56
CA ASP A 28 51.89 -21.31 27.23
C ASP A 28 50.54 -22.04 27.35
N VAL A 29 50.45 -23.09 28.17
CA VAL A 29 49.19 -23.81 28.42
C VAL A 29 48.14 -22.89 29.03
N ALA A 30 48.52 -22.04 29.99
CA ALA A 30 47.59 -21.07 30.59
C ALA A 30 47.10 -20.04 29.56
N GLU A 31 47.96 -19.60 28.64
CA GLU A 31 47.60 -18.70 27.55
C GLU A 31 46.65 -19.38 26.54
N TYR A 32 46.99 -20.60 26.09
CA TYR A 32 46.14 -21.36 25.18
C TYR A 32 44.76 -21.63 25.77
N GLN A 33 44.67 -21.94 27.07
CA GLN A 33 43.38 -22.14 27.74
C GLN A 33 42.54 -20.86 27.78
N ARG A 34 43.16 -19.69 27.97
CA ARG A 34 42.45 -18.41 27.93
C ARG A 34 41.96 -18.09 26.52
N ASN A 35 42.83 -18.28 25.52
CA ASN A 35 42.48 -18.05 24.13
C ASN A 35 41.38 -19.00 23.66
N LEU A 36 41.42 -20.27 24.07
CA LEU A 36 40.38 -21.25 23.77
C LEU A 36 39.03 -20.81 24.34
N ARG A 37 38.99 -20.40 25.62
CA ARG A 37 37.76 -19.89 26.24
C ARG A 37 37.22 -18.65 25.54
N ALA A 38 38.09 -17.72 25.14
CA ALA A 38 37.68 -16.54 24.39
C ALA A 38 37.06 -16.91 23.03
N VAL A 39 37.67 -17.86 22.31
CA VAL A 39 37.15 -18.35 21.03
C VAL A 39 35.83 -19.10 21.22
N GLU A 40 35.69 -19.92 22.26
CA GLU A 40 34.44 -20.61 22.60
C GLU A 40 33.31 -19.62 22.92
N GLU A 41 33.61 -18.56 23.69
CA GLU A 41 32.64 -17.49 23.97
C GLU A 41 32.21 -16.75 22.69
N ASP A 42 33.15 -16.44 21.81
CA ASP A 42 32.85 -15.76 20.55
C ASP A 42 32.08 -16.66 19.58
N GLN A 43 32.41 -17.95 19.53
CA GLN A 43 31.64 -18.95 18.80
C GLN A 43 30.20 -19.00 19.32
N HIS A 44 30.00 -19.02 20.64
CA HIS A 44 28.68 -19.03 21.23
C HIS A 44 27.88 -17.76 20.88
N LYS A 45 28.49 -16.57 20.97
CA LYS A 45 27.86 -15.31 20.56
C LYS A 45 27.45 -15.34 19.09
N LEU A 46 28.32 -15.87 18.22
CA LEU A 46 28.04 -15.97 16.79
C LEU A 46 26.91 -16.96 16.51
N GLU A 47 26.86 -18.07 17.21
CA GLU A 47 25.77 -19.06 17.09
C GLU A 47 24.42 -18.45 17.51
N VAL A 48 24.38 -17.72 18.62
CA VAL A 48 23.18 -16.99 19.05
C VAL A 48 22.76 -15.97 17.98
N ALA A 49 23.70 -15.17 17.45
CA ALA A 49 23.40 -14.20 16.41
C ALA A 49 22.87 -14.86 15.12
N CYS A 50 23.46 -15.98 14.70
CA CYS A 50 22.99 -16.75 13.55
C CYS A 50 21.57 -17.29 13.76
N ASN A 51 21.26 -17.79 14.96
CA ASN A 51 19.92 -18.28 15.29
C ASN A 51 18.90 -17.14 15.32
N THR A 52 19.25 -15.98 15.87
CA THR A 52 18.40 -14.78 15.85
C THR A 52 18.16 -14.30 14.43
N LEU A 53 19.20 -14.23 13.59
CA LEU A 53 19.05 -13.85 12.18
C LEU A 53 18.17 -14.83 11.41
N ARG A 54 18.32 -16.14 11.66
CA ARG A 54 17.47 -17.15 11.03
C ARG A 54 16.00 -16.95 11.43
N ALA A 55 15.72 -16.71 12.71
CA ALA A 55 14.36 -16.42 13.18
C ALA A 55 13.78 -15.16 12.53
N LEU A 56 14.57 -14.08 12.44
CA LEU A 56 14.17 -12.85 11.76
C LEU A 56 13.89 -13.07 10.27
N CYS A 57 14.73 -13.83 9.56
CA CYS A 57 14.48 -14.20 8.16
C CYS A 57 13.16 -14.94 8.00
N THR A 58 12.89 -15.95 8.85
CA THR A 58 11.61 -16.68 8.78
C THR A 58 10.40 -15.80 9.08
N GLN A 59 10.55 -14.84 9.98
CA GLN A 59 9.48 -13.88 10.28
C GLN A 59 9.22 -12.96 9.08
N VAL A 60 10.27 -12.40 8.48
CA VAL A 60 10.15 -11.53 7.30
C VAL A 60 9.56 -12.28 6.12
N GLU A 61 9.93 -13.55 5.90
CA GLU A 61 9.32 -14.38 4.86
C GLU A 61 7.81 -14.57 5.10
N GLY A 62 7.39 -14.79 6.34
CA GLY A 62 5.98 -14.86 6.72
C GLY A 62 5.23 -13.54 6.48
N ASP A 63 5.81 -12.42 6.87
CA ASP A 63 5.23 -11.09 6.66
C ASP A 63 5.09 -10.77 5.16
N VAL A 64 6.11 -11.08 4.36
CA VAL A 64 6.07 -10.92 2.89
C VAL A 64 4.97 -11.78 2.26
N ALA A 65 4.81 -13.03 2.70
CA ALA A 65 3.74 -13.90 2.23
C ALA A 65 2.35 -13.32 2.55
N LYS A 66 2.18 -12.81 3.77
CA LYS A 66 0.93 -12.16 4.20
C LYS A 66 0.63 -10.92 3.36
N THR A 67 1.59 -10.01 3.19
CA THR A 67 1.40 -8.81 2.37
C THR A 67 1.10 -9.15 0.92
N ARG A 68 1.70 -10.21 0.37
CA ARG A 68 1.36 -10.68 -0.99
C ARG A 68 -0.10 -11.14 -1.08
N SER A 69 -0.60 -11.87 -0.08
CA SER A 69 -2.01 -12.27 -0.01
C SER A 69 -2.96 -11.06 0.04
N GLU A 70 -2.65 -10.08 0.90
CA GLU A 70 -3.44 -8.85 1.03
C GLU A 70 -3.46 -8.06 -0.29
N VAL A 71 -2.31 -7.97 -0.99
CA VAL A 71 -2.25 -7.31 -2.30
C VAL A 71 -3.10 -8.05 -3.34
N THR A 72 -3.07 -9.38 -3.38
CA THR A 72 -3.92 -10.14 -4.31
C THR A 72 -5.40 -9.93 -4.04
N GLU A 73 -5.82 -9.95 -2.77
CA GLU A 73 -7.22 -9.67 -2.38
C GLU A 73 -7.66 -8.26 -2.78
N LEU A 74 -6.79 -7.26 -2.60
CA LEU A 74 -7.07 -5.89 -3.01
C LEU A 74 -7.16 -5.72 -4.53
N VAL A 75 -6.33 -6.45 -5.29
CA VAL A 75 -6.39 -6.44 -6.76
C VAL A 75 -7.71 -7.04 -7.24
N ASP A 76 -8.13 -8.16 -6.67
CA ASP A 76 -9.40 -8.82 -7.01
C ASP A 76 -10.60 -7.93 -6.63
N SER A 77 -10.57 -7.33 -5.44
CA SER A 77 -11.60 -6.38 -4.98
C SER A 77 -11.68 -5.16 -5.90
N ARG A 78 -10.54 -4.61 -6.31
CA ARG A 78 -10.50 -3.49 -7.26
C ARG A 78 -11.09 -3.90 -8.61
N ALA A 79 -10.74 -5.08 -9.14
CA ALA A 79 -11.27 -5.56 -10.41
C ALA A 79 -12.81 -5.72 -10.35
N GLN A 80 -13.33 -6.21 -9.22
CA GLN A 80 -14.76 -6.32 -8.97
C GLN A 80 -15.45 -4.95 -8.98
N ILE A 81 -14.90 -3.97 -8.26
CA ILE A 81 -15.45 -2.60 -8.23
C ILE A 81 -15.40 -1.94 -9.61
N GLU A 82 -14.30 -2.13 -10.34
CA GLU A 82 -14.18 -1.61 -11.71
C GLU A 82 -15.23 -2.23 -12.64
N ALA A 83 -15.50 -3.53 -12.52
CA ALA A 83 -16.56 -4.21 -13.27
C ALA A 83 -17.96 -3.68 -12.89
N GLU A 84 -18.22 -3.43 -11.61
CA GLU A 84 -19.47 -2.83 -11.13
C GLU A 84 -19.66 -1.40 -11.66
N ILE A 85 -18.60 -0.59 -11.67
CA ILE A 85 -18.62 0.76 -12.26
C ILE A 85 -18.91 0.68 -13.76
N MET A 86 -18.28 -0.23 -14.49
CA MET A 86 -18.57 -0.43 -15.92
C MET A 86 -20.02 -0.83 -16.15
N ALA A 87 -20.54 -1.80 -15.40
CA ALA A 87 -21.93 -2.23 -15.49
C ALA A 87 -22.93 -1.10 -15.18
N LEU A 88 -22.65 -0.27 -14.17
CA LEU A 88 -23.45 0.91 -13.84
C LEU A 88 -23.33 2.02 -14.91
N SER A 89 -22.17 2.14 -15.56
CA SER A 89 -21.97 3.11 -16.64
C SER A 89 -22.73 2.72 -17.91
N ASP A 90 -22.86 1.41 -18.17
CA ASP A 90 -23.62 0.84 -19.28
C ASP A 90 -25.13 0.79 -18.98
N ALA A 91 -25.51 0.83 -17.70
CA ALA A 91 -26.91 0.93 -17.31
C ALA A 91 -27.53 2.21 -17.90
N PRO A 92 -28.73 2.13 -18.52
CA PRO A 92 -29.34 3.27 -19.18
C PRO A 92 -29.61 4.37 -18.17
N LYS A 93 -28.85 5.48 -18.27
CA LYS A 93 -29.05 6.69 -17.46
C LYS A 93 -30.52 7.10 -17.55
N GLN A 94 -31.26 7.05 -16.44
CA GLN A 94 -32.69 7.36 -16.41
C GLN A 94 -32.94 8.73 -17.05
N ARG A 95 -33.69 8.75 -18.15
CA ARG A 95 -34.09 9.98 -18.85
C ARG A 95 -35.30 10.54 -18.12
N LEU A 96 -35.13 11.68 -17.45
CA LEU A 96 -36.20 12.34 -16.72
C LEU A 96 -36.92 13.31 -17.67
N PHE A 97 -38.23 13.11 -17.84
CA PHE A 97 -39.03 13.96 -18.73
C PHE A 97 -39.51 15.20 -18.00
N MET A 98 -39.16 16.38 -18.50
CA MET A 98 -39.63 17.65 -17.94
C MET A 98 -40.56 18.33 -18.95
N PHE A 99 -41.81 17.88 -18.96
CA PHE A 99 -42.84 18.45 -19.80
C PHE A 99 -43.55 19.60 -19.08
N ASP A 100 -43.74 20.71 -19.79
CA ASP A 100 -44.64 21.78 -19.39
C ASP A 100 -45.89 21.75 -20.27
N ARG A 101 -47.09 21.87 -19.68
CA ARG A 101 -48.38 21.80 -20.38
C ARG A 101 -48.50 22.84 -21.50
N ALA A 102 -47.82 23.98 -21.37
CA ALA A 102 -47.78 25.03 -22.40
C ALA A 102 -46.91 24.67 -23.62
N THR A 103 -46.10 23.63 -23.53
CA THR A 103 -45.00 23.35 -24.49
C THR A 103 -45.13 22.01 -25.22
N LEU A 104 -46.13 21.21 -24.83
CA LEU A 104 -46.39 19.89 -25.39
C LEU A 104 -46.80 19.89 -26.89
N GLY A 105 -47.25 21.04 -27.42
CA GLY A 105 -47.89 21.10 -28.74
C GLY A 105 -46.95 21.31 -29.94
N HIS A 106 -45.83 22.03 -29.80
CA HIS A 106 -45.17 22.64 -30.97
C HIS A 106 -43.63 22.72 -30.93
N GLY A 107 -42.95 22.12 -29.94
CA GLY A 107 -41.48 22.23 -29.78
C GLY A 107 -40.70 21.00 -30.29
N LYS A 108 -39.49 21.21 -30.83
CA LYS A 108 -38.50 20.13 -30.97
C LYS A 108 -38.04 19.72 -29.56
N LEU A 109 -37.72 18.44 -29.38
CA LEU A 109 -37.23 17.95 -28.08
C LEU A 109 -35.70 18.07 -28.03
N TRP A 110 -35.19 18.44 -26.86
CA TRP A 110 -33.76 18.58 -26.57
C TRP A 110 -33.41 17.82 -25.29
N GLU A 111 -32.26 17.16 -25.29
CA GLU A 111 -31.66 16.51 -24.13
C GLU A 111 -30.69 17.47 -23.47
N VAL A 112 -30.91 17.76 -22.20
CA VAL A 112 -30.08 18.67 -21.40
C VAL A 112 -29.48 17.89 -20.24
N THR A 113 -28.15 17.75 -20.23
CA THR A 113 -27.42 17.08 -19.15
C THR A 113 -27.02 18.10 -18.09
N ILE A 114 -27.44 17.86 -16.85
CA ILE A 114 -27.31 18.79 -15.74
C ILE A 114 -26.59 18.08 -14.59
N THR A 115 -25.53 18.68 -14.08
CA THR A 115 -24.79 18.18 -12.93
C THR A 115 -25.01 19.09 -11.73
N ASN A 116 -24.90 18.54 -10.53
CA ASN A 116 -24.75 19.33 -9.30
C ASN A 116 -23.65 18.67 -8.46
N ALA A 117 -22.51 19.34 -8.35
CA ALA A 117 -21.31 18.84 -7.68
C ALA A 117 -21.14 19.40 -6.26
N GLY A 118 -22.23 19.75 -5.58
CA GLY A 118 -22.21 20.19 -4.17
C GLY A 118 -22.49 21.67 -3.96
N GLY A 119 -23.65 22.15 -4.42
CA GLY A 119 -24.17 23.47 -4.07
C GLY A 119 -25.03 23.50 -2.81
N SER A 120 -25.71 24.63 -2.58
CA SER A 120 -26.68 24.81 -1.48
C SER A 120 -28.02 24.10 -1.69
N ALA A 121 -28.21 23.41 -2.81
CA ALA A 121 -29.42 22.66 -3.09
C ALA A 121 -29.58 21.48 -2.10
N PRO A 122 -30.75 21.25 -1.51
CA PRO A 122 -31.02 20.07 -0.71
C PRO A 122 -31.13 18.85 -1.63
N ILE A 123 -30.01 18.19 -1.85
CA ILE A 123 -29.94 16.93 -2.59
C ILE A 123 -29.87 15.80 -1.56
N PRO A 124 -30.81 14.83 -1.57
CA PRO A 124 -30.72 13.70 -0.67
C PRO A 124 -29.48 12.85 -0.99
N ALA A 125 -28.86 12.27 0.04
CA ALA A 125 -27.51 11.68 -0.04
C ALA A 125 -27.41 10.50 -1.02
N ASP A 126 -28.51 9.78 -1.19
CA ASP A 126 -28.70 8.70 -2.17
C ASP A 126 -28.65 9.22 -3.63
N ALA A 127 -29.17 10.42 -3.87
CA ALA A 127 -29.22 11.05 -5.18
C ALA A 127 -27.94 11.84 -5.54
N ALA A 128 -27.05 12.09 -4.58
CA ALA A 128 -25.88 12.95 -4.75
C ALA A 128 -24.91 12.43 -5.83
N VAL A 129 -24.67 11.12 -5.87
CA VAL A 129 -23.79 10.48 -6.87
C VAL A 129 -24.39 10.62 -8.28
N GLU A 130 -25.70 10.44 -8.43
CA GLU A 130 -26.39 10.62 -9.71
C GLU A 130 -26.37 12.07 -10.19
N TRP A 131 -26.47 13.03 -9.27
CA TRP A 131 -26.33 14.46 -9.57
C TRP A 131 -24.91 14.84 -9.97
N ALA A 132 -23.89 14.26 -9.33
CA ALA A 132 -22.49 14.46 -9.71
C ALA A 132 -22.18 13.88 -11.11
N ASN A 133 -22.74 12.70 -11.42
CA ASN A 133 -22.58 12.02 -12.72
C ASN A 133 -23.37 12.65 -13.87
N GLY A 134 -24.32 13.54 -13.55
CA GLY A 134 -25.12 14.29 -14.51
C GLY A 134 -26.39 13.56 -14.93
N ARG A 135 -27.52 14.23 -14.70
CA ARG A 135 -28.85 13.76 -15.08
C ARG A 135 -29.28 14.36 -16.41
N THR A 136 -29.90 13.55 -17.27
CA THR A 136 -30.36 14.01 -18.58
C THR A 136 -31.86 14.27 -18.55
N TYR A 137 -32.23 15.52 -18.84
CA TYR A 137 -33.60 15.98 -18.89
C TYR A 137 -34.03 16.22 -20.33
N ILE A 138 -35.25 15.83 -20.67
CA ILE A 138 -35.84 16.15 -21.98
C ILE A 138 -36.69 17.42 -21.84
N ILE A 139 -36.33 18.44 -22.61
CA ILE A 139 -36.94 19.77 -22.57
C ILE A 139 -37.43 20.16 -23.97
N PRO A 140 -38.70 20.58 -24.12
CA PRO A 140 -39.20 21.10 -25.38
C PRO A 140 -38.69 22.52 -25.65
N GLY A 141 -38.19 22.76 -26.86
CA GLY A 141 -37.64 24.04 -27.30
C GLY A 141 -37.50 24.14 -28.82
N THR A 142 -37.49 25.36 -29.34
CA THR A 142 -37.31 25.61 -30.78
C THR A 142 -35.85 25.52 -31.23
N THR A 143 -34.94 25.93 -30.35
CA THR A 143 -33.48 25.96 -30.54
C THR A 143 -32.76 25.41 -29.30
N ASP A 144 -31.45 25.15 -29.42
CA ASP A 144 -30.57 24.76 -28.31
C ASP A 144 -30.55 25.83 -27.21
N ARG A 145 -30.49 27.11 -27.60
CA ARG A 145 -30.53 28.25 -26.68
C ARG A 145 -31.86 28.36 -25.93
N ASP A 146 -32.98 28.11 -26.61
CA ASP A 146 -34.32 28.09 -26.02
C ASP A 146 -34.47 26.94 -25.00
N ALA A 147 -33.95 25.75 -25.32
CA ALA A 147 -33.91 24.64 -24.37
C ALA A 147 -33.08 24.94 -23.12
N LYS A 148 -31.90 25.57 -23.29
CA LYS A 148 -31.06 26.02 -22.17
C LYS A 148 -31.78 27.09 -21.32
N PHE A 149 -32.36 28.09 -21.97
CA PHE A 149 -33.09 29.18 -21.31
C PHE A 149 -34.30 28.68 -20.51
N ARG A 150 -34.94 27.58 -20.93
CA ARG A 150 -36.03 26.94 -20.18
C ARG A 150 -35.54 26.07 -19.02
N ALA A 151 -34.33 25.53 -19.11
CA ALA A 151 -33.71 24.75 -18.03
C ALA A 151 -33.20 25.65 -16.90
N GLU A 152 -32.60 26.79 -17.25
CA GLU A 152 -31.88 27.67 -16.33
C GLU A 152 -32.71 28.18 -15.13
N PRO A 153 -33.99 28.57 -15.27
CA PRO A 153 -34.84 28.95 -14.14
C PRO A 153 -35.14 27.81 -13.17
N ARG A 154 -35.03 26.55 -13.61
CA ARG A 154 -35.29 25.37 -12.79
C ARG A 154 -34.02 24.81 -12.16
N PHE A 155 -32.86 25.09 -12.77
CA PHE A 155 -31.55 24.61 -12.34
C PHE A 155 -30.61 25.80 -12.16
N LEU A 156 -30.82 26.56 -11.07
CA LEU A 156 -30.09 27.79 -10.84
C LEU A 156 -28.60 27.51 -10.54
N PRO A 157 -27.67 28.24 -11.19
CA PRO A 157 -26.25 28.17 -10.87
C PRO A 157 -25.92 28.54 -9.41
N SER A 158 -26.72 29.43 -8.81
CA SER A 158 -26.59 29.82 -7.40
C SER A 158 -26.83 28.66 -6.42
N MET A 159 -27.56 27.64 -6.85
CA MET A 159 -27.83 26.42 -6.09
C MET A 159 -26.84 25.29 -6.43
N GLY A 160 -25.79 25.59 -7.21
CA GLY A 160 -24.72 24.66 -7.62
C GLY A 160 -25.03 23.78 -8.83
N TYR A 161 -26.15 24.00 -9.52
CA TYR A 161 -26.45 23.29 -10.76
C TYR A 161 -25.64 23.84 -11.93
N ARG A 162 -25.13 22.96 -12.79
CA ARG A 162 -24.42 23.31 -14.02
C ARG A 162 -24.97 22.54 -15.20
N ILE A 163 -25.31 23.24 -16.27
CA ILE A 163 -25.70 22.63 -17.54
C ILE A 163 -24.43 22.26 -18.30
N MET A 164 -24.20 20.97 -18.51
CA MET A 164 -22.99 20.43 -19.13
C MET A 164 -23.14 20.26 -20.64
N LYS A 165 -24.31 19.79 -21.09
CA LYS A 165 -24.54 19.40 -22.48
C LYS A 165 -25.98 19.69 -22.89
N VAL A 166 -26.18 20.16 -24.12
CA VAL A 166 -27.50 20.34 -24.74
C VAL A 166 -27.43 19.72 -26.14
N GLU A 167 -28.24 18.71 -26.39
CA GLU A 167 -28.29 17.99 -27.67
C GLU A 167 -29.72 17.86 -28.18
N ARG A 168 -29.88 17.74 -29.50
CA ARG A 168 -31.19 17.50 -30.07
C ARG A 168 -31.62 16.07 -29.76
N PHE A 169 -32.79 15.89 -29.17
CA PHE A 169 -33.34 14.58 -28.88
C PHE A 169 -33.50 13.80 -30.19
N ARG A 170 -32.88 12.62 -30.26
CA ARG A 170 -33.06 11.66 -31.34
C ARG A 170 -33.79 10.46 -30.75
N ARG A 171 -34.96 10.14 -31.31
CA ARG A 171 -35.67 8.91 -30.96
C ARG A 171 -34.83 7.74 -31.51
N ALA A 172 -34.20 6.99 -30.62
CA ALA A 172 -33.65 5.67 -30.92
C ALA A 172 -34.80 4.66 -31.03
#